data_AF-A0A524DPT1-F1
#
_entry.id   AF-A0A524DPT1-F1
#
_cell.length_a   1.000
_cell.length_b   1.000
_cell.length_c   1.000
_cell.angle_alpha   90.00
_cell.angle_beta   90.00
_cell.angle_gamma   90.00
#
_symmetry.space_group_name_H-M   'P 1'
#
loop_
_entity.id
_entity.type
_entity.pdbx_description
1 polymer ?
#
loop_
_entity_poly.entity_id
_entity_poly.type
_entity_poly.pdbx_seq_one_letter_code
_entity_poly.pdbx_strand_id
1 'polypeptide(L)'
;MAVLIWNPIERALWGLAIGIGVICAGFYINRGVQRENRWEKTLMTGFGMFILCLSIARIFYFLGEMEIIGAYKKQGFYGDYSKVSSSYEIYNRMYYLVIDIGLIFFFFLFESYIKRTKFLLTIVSVVMAIIIQIVPFNSAYMLHNYIFFPFSMLIFIIMFLLLAKNSQREFKAVAPLILSGLMMGALAAVYSGPEFKELGVIPLVIPPILFTFAILLLIAPIVIDPENISESFIYGVIGFLVFFIGIMTIIFFYTTALELFIPIVAIITVLIYFFLKIIKVMRTAEADRIKNDVPSVLGMFARPKKLTEEEVSISKEKKTCLVCKGRLVRAMYICPECSTFYCNKCSDALVNLENACWVCGTAIDESKPVKSFEPEIKEKKKKADKLKKQKGK
;
A
#
# COMPACT_ATOMS: atom_id res chain seq x y z
N MET A 1 -4.56 16.12 40.80
CA MET A 1 -3.10 16.32 41.09
C MET A 1 -2.51 16.89 39.81
N ALA A 2 -1.66 17.91 39.87
CA ALA A 2 -1.14 18.51 38.64
C ALA A 2 -0.13 17.55 37.97
N VAL A 3 -0.42 17.11 36.75
CA VAL A 3 0.36 16.16 35.95
C VAL A 3 1.00 16.90 34.78
N LEU A 4 2.22 16.50 34.40
CA LEU A 4 2.88 17.03 33.21
C LEU A 4 2.14 16.53 31.95
N ILE A 5 1.38 17.40 31.30
CA ILE A 5 0.56 17.06 30.12
C ILE A 5 1.40 17.06 28.85
N TRP A 6 2.21 18.12 28.67
CA TRP A 6 3.03 18.31 27.49
C TRP A 6 4.23 19.22 27.79
N ASN A 7 5.23 19.19 26.89
CA ASN A 7 6.33 20.14 26.88
C ASN A 7 6.64 20.56 25.42
N PRO A 8 7.36 21.68 25.18
CA PRO A 8 7.60 22.18 23.83
C PRO A 8 8.32 21.17 22.91
N ILE A 9 9.18 20.31 23.46
CA ILE A 9 9.92 19.29 22.69
C ILE A 9 8.95 18.22 22.18
N GLU A 10 8.10 17.68 23.06
CA GLU A 10 7.05 16.73 22.70
C GLU A 10 6.12 17.30 21.62
N ARG A 11 5.74 18.57 21.75
CA ARG A 11 4.89 19.29 20.79
C ARG A 11 5.55 19.44 19.43
N ALA A 12 6.83 19.81 19.41
CA ALA A 12 7.61 19.89 18.17
C ALA A 12 7.73 18.51 17.49
N LEU A 13 7.96 17.44 18.25
CA LEU A 13 8.03 16.08 17.74
C LEU A 13 6.70 15.61 17.14
N TRP A 14 5.56 15.89 17.78
CA TRP A 14 4.25 15.61 17.18
C TRP A 14 4.01 16.42 15.91
N GLY A 15 4.38 17.70 15.87
CA GLY A 15 4.27 18.52 14.66
C GLY A 15 5.05 17.91 13.50
N LEU A 16 6.29 17.45 13.74
CA LEU A 16 7.08 16.73 12.75
C LEU A 16 6.42 15.42 12.33
N ALA A 17 5.96 14.62 13.28
CA ALA A 17 5.36 13.32 13.02
C ALA A 17 4.05 13.42 12.20
N ILE A 18 3.21 14.41 12.50
CA ILE A 18 2.00 14.75 11.74
C ILE A 18 2.37 15.19 10.31
N GLY A 19 3.37 16.07 10.16
CA GLY A 19 3.85 16.51 8.86
C GLY A 19 4.33 15.34 7.97
N ILE A 20 5.13 14.43 8.53
CA ILE A 20 5.58 13.22 7.84
C ILE A 20 4.37 12.33 7.49
N GLY A 21 3.40 12.20 8.41
CA GLY A 21 2.14 11.46 8.19
C GLY A 21 1.34 11.98 7.00
N VAL A 22 1.14 13.29 6.91
CA VAL A 22 0.42 13.95 5.79
C VAL A 22 1.16 13.74 4.48
N ILE A 23 2.50 13.89 4.47
CA ILE A 23 3.31 13.65 3.28
C ILE A 23 3.21 12.19 2.83
N CYS A 24 3.29 11.24 3.78
CA CYS A 24 3.14 9.81 3.52
C CYS A 24 1.77 9.49 2.90
N ALA A 25 0.69 10.04 3.45
CA ALA A 25 -0.65 9.92 2.89
C ALA A 25 -0.71 10.46 1.45
N GLY A 26 -0.14 11.63 1.19
CA GLY A 26 -0.05 12.22 -0.14
C GLY A 26 0.67 11.32 -1.15
N PHE A 27 1.78 10.68 -0.74
CA PHE A 27 2.48 9.70 -1.58
C PHE A 27 1.61 8.50 -1.94
N TYR A 28 0.90 7.92 -0.97
CA TYR A 28 -0.02 6.80 -1.22
C TYR A 28 -1.16 7.17 -2.16
N ILE A 29 -1.79 8.34 -1.94
CA ILE A 29 -2.90 8.83 -2.78
C ILE A 29 -2.40 9.10 -4.21
N ASN A 30 -1.31 9.84 -4.38
CA ASN A 30 -0.75 10.14 -5.69
C ASN A 30 -0.37 8.86 -6.45
N ARG A 31 0.29 7.92 -5.77
CA ARG A 31 0.66 6.63 -6.37
C ARG A 31 -0.57 5.80 -6.73
N GLY A 32 -1.61 5.80 -5.88
CA GLY A 32 -2.90 5.18 -6.18
C GLY A 32 -3.54 5.75 -7.44
N VAL A 33 -3.56 7.08 -7.60
CA VAL A 33 -4.13 7.75 -8.77
C VAL A 33 -3.46 7.32 -10.08
N GLN A 34 -2.14 7.06 -10.04
CA GLN A 34 -1.34 6.65 -11.19
C GLN A 34 -1.49 5.16 -11.58
N ARG A 35 -2.15 4.34 -10.77
CA ARG A 35 -2.36 2.92 -11.09
C ARG A 35 -3.47 2.74 -12.13
N GLU A 36 -3.19 1.95 -13.16
CA GLU A 36 -4.16 1.57 -14.20
C GLU A 36 -5.22 0.60 -13.67
N ASN A 37 -4.83 -0.32 -12.79
CA ASN A 37 -5.75 -1.26 -12.17
C ASN A 37 -6.64 -0.54 -11.14
N ARG A 38 -7.95 -0.54 -11.39
CA ARG A 38 -8.96 0.12 -10.55
C ARG A 38 -8.89 -0.33 -9.09
N TRP A 39 -8.64 -1.61 -8.83
CA TRP A 39 -8.60 -2.13 -7.46
C TRP A 39 -7.38 -1.66 -6.69
N GLU A 40 -6.22 -1.65 -7.36
CA GLU A 40 -4.97 -1.15 -6.77
C GLU A 40 -5.08 0.33 -6.45
N LYS A 41 -5.60 1.11 -7.40
CA LYS A 41 -5.91 2.53 -7.23
C LYS A 41 -6.79 2.75 -5.99
N THR A 42 -7.86 1.97 -5.87
CA THR A 42 -8.83 2.07 -4.77
C THR A 42 -8.18 1.75 -3.43
N LEU A 43 -7.42 0.65 -3.34
CA LEU A 43 -6.79 0.22 -2.09
C LEU A 43 -5.69 1.19 -1.63
N MET A 44 -4.81 1.63 -2.55
CA MET A 44 -3.75 2.59 -2.22
C MET A 44 -4.33 3.94 -1.79
N THR A 45 -5.39 4.41 -2.47
CA THR A 45 -6.08 5.64 -2.08
C THR A 45 -6.74 5.49 -0.71
N GLY A 46 -7.36 4.33 -0.44
CA GLY A 46 -7.94 4.01 0.86
C GLY A 46 -6.93 4.03 2.00
N PHE A 47 -5.79 3.40 1.77
CA PHE A 47 -4.70 3.37 2.75
C PHE A 47 -4.11 4.76 2.98
N GLY A 48 -3.91 5.54 1.93
CA GLY A 48 -3.47 6.93 2.04
C GLY A 48 -4.47 7.80 2.80
N MET A 49 -5.76 7.68 2.53
CA MET A 49 -6.83 8.39 3.26
C MET A 49 -6.88 7.99 4.73
N PHE A 50 -6.65 6.72 5.06
CA PHE A 50 -6.56 6.26 6.44
C PHE A 50 -5.39 6.92 7.19
N ILE A 51 -4.19 6.95 6.60
CA ILE A 51 -3.02 7.65 7.18
C ILE A 51 -3.28 9.15 7.33
N LEU A 52 -3.96 9.76 6.35
CA LEU A 52 -4.34 11.17 6.41
C LEU A 52 -5.27 11.43 7.60
N CYS A 53 -6.30 10.61 7.77
CA CYS A 53 -7.23 10.72 8.90
C CYS A 53 -6.52 10.52 10.23
N LEU A 54 -5.63 9.53 10.36
CA LEU A 54 -4.81 9.36 11.57
C LEU A 54 -3.97 10.60 11.89
N SER A 55 -3.39 11.23 10.87
CA SER A 55 -2.56 12.43 11.04
C SER A 55 -3.39 13.66 11.41
N ILE A 56 -4.56 13.85 10.77
CA ILE A 56 -5.48 14.94 11.08
C ILE A 56 -6.10 14.77 12.47
N ALA A 57 -6.47 13.54 12.87
CA ALA A 57 -6.98 13.27 14.20
C ALA A 57 -6.00 13.77 15.27
N ARG A 58 -4.69 13.55 15.08
CA ARG A 58 -3.67 14.05 16.02
C ARG A 58 -3.65 15.55 16.20
N ILE A 59 -4.03 16.33 15.17
CA ILE A 59 -4.19 17.78 15.30
C ILE A 59 -5.33 18.09 16.29
N PHE A 60 -6.46 17.41 16.19
CA PHE A 60 -7.56 17.60 17.14
C PHE A 60 -7.20 17.15 18.56
N TYR A 61 -6.49 16.03 18.71
CA TYR A 61 -6.00 15.60 20.01
C TYR A 61 -5.05 16.64 20.63
N PHE A 62 -4.12 17.17 19.83
CA PHE A 62 -3.20 18.23 20.22
C PHE A 62 -3.95 19.48 20.68
N LEU A 63 -4.95 19.94 19.92
CA LEU A 63 -5.77 21.09 20.28
C LEU A 63 -6.56 20.83 21.57
N GLY A 64 -7.11 19.63 21.73
CA GLY A 64 -7.78 19.21 22.97
C GLY A 64 -6.87 19.40 24.18
N GLU A 65 -5.64 18.92 24.13
CA GLU A 65 -4.73 19.05 25.28
C GLU A 65 -4.33 20.48 25.64
N MET A 66 -4.47 21.45 24.72
CA MET A 66 -4.26 22.87 25.01
C MET A 66 -5.40 23.48 25.84
N GLU A 67 -6.55 22.83 25.87
CA GLU A 67 -7.76 23.25 26.58
C GLU A 67 -7.85 22.71 28.02
N ILE A 68 -6.84 21.96 28.48
CA ILE A 68 -6.75 21.47 29.85
C ILE A 68 -6.38 22.63 30.77
N ILE A 69 -7.10 22.81 31.88
CA ILE A 69 -6.81 23.89 32.84
C ILE A 69 -5.52 23.55 33.59
N GLY A 70 -4.55 24.46 33.53
CA GLY A 70 -3.22 24.21 34.08
C GLY A 70 -2.31 25.44 34.10
N ALA A 71 -1.04 25.22 34.41
CA ALA A 71 -0.02 26.26 34.44
C ALA A 71 1.30 25.74 33.86
N TYR A 72 2.00 26.61 33.14
CA TYR A 72 3.33 26.32 32.63
C TYR A 72 4.40 26.47 33.73
N LYS A 73 5.16 25.41 34.01
CA LYS A 73 6.22 25.37 35.03
C LYS A 73 7.38 24.50 34.53
N LYS A 74 8.64 24.86 34.86
CA LYS A 74 9.84 24.04 34.56
C LYS A 74 9.87 23.51 33.11
N GLN A 75 9.59 24.37 32.14
CA GLN A 75 9.57 24.04 30.70
C GLN A 75 8.46 23.06 30.26
N GLY A 76 7.46 22.81 31.09
CA GLY A 76 6.32 21.93 30.78
C GLY A 76 4.99 22.53 31.21
N PHE A 77 3.91 22.08 30.59
CA PHE A 77 2.56 22.42 31.01
C PHE A 77 2.03 21.37 31.98
N TYR A 78 1.68 21.80 33.18
CA TYR A 78 1.10 20.94 34.21
C TYR A 78 -0.38 21.24 34.34
N GLY A 79 -1.23 20.23 34.23
CA GLY A 79 -2.69 20.37 34.23
C GLY A 79 -3.37 19.28 35.05
N ASP A 80 -4.70 19.31 35.09
CA ASP A 80 -5.52 18.31 35.76
C ASP A 80 -6.64 17.86 34.80
N TYR A 81 -6.63 16.58 34.38
CA TYR A 81 -7.63 16.03 33.45
C TYR A 81 -9.04 15.98 34.03
N SER A 82 -9.21 16.16 35.35
CA SER A 82 -10.53 16.35 35.97
C SER A 82 -11.12 17.75 35.73
N LYS A 83 -10.29 18.70 35.28
CA LYS A 83 -10.66 20.11 35.05
C LYS A 83 -10.42 20.49 33.60
N VAL A 84 -11.36 20.09 32.74
CA VAL A 84 -11.31 20.35 31.30
C VAL A 84 -12.36 21.38 30.88
N SER A 85 -12.05 22.17 29.84
CA SER A 85 -13.01 23.08 29.23
C SER A 85 -14.01 22.33 28.34
N SER A 86 -15.15 22.94 28.00
CA SER A 86 -16.09 22.33 27.03
C SER A 86 -15.44 22.14 25.65
N SER A 87 -14.50 22.99 25.25
CA SER A 87 -13.75 22.87 24.01
C SER A 87 -12.89 21.60 23.96
N TYR A 88 -12.35 21.16 25.11
CA TYR A 88 -11.61 19.89 25.23
C TYR A 88 -12.47 18.71 24.75
N GLU A 89 -13.73 18.65 25.19
CA GLU A 89 -14.66 17.59 24.81
C GLU A 89 -14.96 17.62 23.30
N ILE A 90 -15.18 18.81 22.75
CA ILE A 90 -15.44 19.00 21.31
C ILE A 90 -14.24 18.49 20.48
N TYR A 91 -13.02 18.90 20.82
CA TYR A 91 -11.82 18.48 20.10
C TYR A 91 -11.58 16.97 20.21
N ASN A 92 -11.80 16.36 21.37
CA ASN A 92 -11.66 14.92 21.53
C ASN A 92 -12.74 14.14 20.75
N ARG A 93 -13.98 14.66 20.66
CA ARG A 93 -15.01 14.08 19.78
C ARG A 93 -14.63 14.16 18.31
N MET A 94 -14.05 15.27 17.87
CA MET A 94 -13.53 15.42 16.51
C MET A 94 -12.37 14.46 16.26
N TYR A 95 -11.49 14.26 17.25
CA TYR A 95 -10.44 13.24 17.18
C TYR A 95 -11.01 11.84 16.94
N TYR A 96 -12.01 11.41 17.72
CA TYR A 96 -12.67 10.11 17.51
C TYR A 96 -13.35 10.03 16.16
N LEU A 97 -14.12 11.05 15.79
CA LEU A 97 -14.84 11.08 14.51
C LEU A 97 -13.90 10.93 13.32
N VAL A 98 -12.75 11.62 13.32
CA VAL A 98 -11.78 11.55 12.23
C VAL A 98 -11.12 10.18 12.15
N ILE A 99 -10.77 9.57 13.29
CA ILE A 99 -10.27 8.18 13.32
C ILE A 99 -11.32 7.22 12.75
N ASP A 100 -12.56 7.34 13.20
CA ASP A 100 -13.68 6.50 12.79
C ASP A 100 -13.93 6.61 11.27
N ILE A 101 -13.94 7.84 10.74
CA ILE A 101 -14.04 8.08 9.29
C ILE A 101 -12.91 7.38 8.53
N GLY A 102 -11.67 7.49 9.03
CA GLY A 102 -10.53 6.81 8.44
C GLY A 102 -10.71 5.29 8.41
N LEU A 103 -11.14 4.69 9.52
CA LEU A 103 -11.39 3.25 9.64
C LEU A 103 -12.56 2.79 8.76
N ILE A 104 -13.68 3.53 8.75
CA ILE A 104 -14.85 3.25 7.91
C ILE A 104 -14.45 3.26 6.43
N PHE A 105 -13.70 4.27 6.00
CA PHE A 105 -13.24 4.36 4.62
C PHE A 105 -12.31 3.22 4.25
N PHE A 106 -11.37 2.86 5.15
CA PHE A 106 -10.50 1.71 4.96
C PHE A 106 -11.29 0.39 4.84
N PHE A 107 -12.21 0.13 5.77
CA PHE A 107 -13.05 -1.07 5.76
C PHE A 107 -13.92 -1.14 4.52
N PHE A 108 -14.55 -0.04 4.12
CA PHE A 108 -15.38 0.02 2.92
C PHE A 108 -14.61 -0.39 1.66
N LEU A 109 -13.41 0.17 1.47
CA LEU A 109 -12.60 -0.10 0.28
C LEU A 109 -12.04 -1.52 0.29
N PHE A 110 -11.70 -2.03 1.48
CA PHE A 110 -11.27 -3.40 1.64
C PHE A 110 -12.41 -4.40 1.39
N GLU A 111 -13.59 -4.19 1.97
CA GLU A 111 -14.74 -5.09 1.82
C GLU A 111 -15.23 -5.09 0.37
N SER A 112 -15.13 -3.95 -0.32
CA SER A 112 -15.35 -3.84 -1.77
C SER A 112 -14.44 -4.76 -2.57
N TYR A 113 -13.20 -4.98 -2.11
CA TYR A 113 -12.23 -5.86 -2.74
C TYR A 113 -12.48 -7.34 -2.41
N ILE A 114 -12.66 -7.70 -1.14
CA ILE A 114 -12.82 -9.10 -0.72
C ILE A 114 -14.20 -9.68 -1.10
N LYS A 115 -15.25 -8.84 -1.22
CA LYS A 115 -16.65 -9.21 -1.54
C LYS A 115 -17.33 -10.23 -0.62
N ARG A 116 -16.62 -10.81 0.35
CA ARG A 116 -17.10 -11.90 1.21
C ARG A 116 -17.96 -11.43 2.39
N THR A 117 -17.60 -10.29 2.98
CA THR A 117 -18.22 -9.78 4.22
C THR A 117 -19.49 -8.97 3.99
N LYS A 118 -19.86 -8.71 2.72
CA LYS A 118 -21.06 -7.94 2.34
C LYS A 118 -21.20 -6.61 3.09
N PHE A 119 -20.09 -5.89 3.28
CA PHE A 119 -20.02 -4.59 3.97
C PHE A 119 -20.38 -4.61 5.47
N LEU A 120 -20.43 -5.80 6.11
CA LEU A 120 -20.79 -5.92 7.51
C LEU A 120 -19.86 -5.11 8.42
N LEU A 121 -18.55 -5.09 8.15
CA LEU A 121 -17.57 -4.38 9.00
C LEU A 121 -17.74 -2.88 8.89
N THR A 122 -17.99 -2.38 7.68
CA THR A 122 -18.29 -0.97 7.41
C THR A 122 -19.56 -0.55 8.14
N ILE A 123 -20.64 -1.34 8.04
CA ILE A 123 -21.92 -1.05 8.72
C ILE A 123 -21.73 -1.01 10.24
N VAL A 124 -21.06 -2.01 10.82
CA VAL A 124 -20.79 -2.04 12.27
C VAL A 124 -19.96 -0.82 12.69
N SER A 125 -18.95 -0.44 11.91
CA SER A 125 -18.09 0.71 12.22
C SER A 125 -18.84 2.03 12.13
N VAL A 126 -19.74 2.19 11.15
CA VAL A 126 -20.62 3.37 11.03
C VAL A 126 -21.56 3.46 12.24
N VAL A 127 -22.20 2.37 12.64
CA VAL A 127 -23.11 2.34 13.80
C VAL A 127 -22.34 2.71 15.08
N MET A 128 -21.15 2.14 15.29
CA MET A 128 -20.32 2.47 16.45
C MET A 128 -19.89 3.93 16.46
N ALA A 129 -19.45 4.48 15.32
CA ALA A 129 -19.09 5.88 15.20
C ALA A 129 -20.27 6.80 15.56
N ILE A 130 -21.49 6.49 15.08
CA ILE A 130 -22.70 7.24 15.44
C ILE A 130 -22.97 7.18 16.95
N ILE A 131 -22.87 5.99 17.57
CA ILE A 131 -23.08 5.82 19.01
C ILE A 131 -22.09 6.67 19.80
N ILE A 132 -20.79 6.63 19.45
CA ILE A 132 -19.73 7.40 20.11
C ILE A 132 -20.03 8.91 20.08
N GLN A 133 -20.61 9.41 19.00
CA GLN A 133 -20.94 10.84 18.89
C GLN A 133 -22.17 11.26 19.72
N ILE A 134 -23.11 10.36 20.00
CA ILE A 134 -24.36 10.69 20.70
C ILE A 134 -24.23 10.53 22.22
N VAL A 135 -23.47 9.53 22.69
CA VAL A 135 -23.34 9.25 24.14
C VAL A 135 -22.55 10.35 24.87
N PRO A 136 -22.76 10.56 26.19
CA PRO A 136 -22.00 11.53 26.98
C PRO A 136 -20.48 11.33 26.87
N PHE A 137 -19.69 12.40 27.02
CA PHE A 137 -18.27 12.39 26.72
C PHE A 137 -17.48 11.29 27.45
N ASN A 138 -17.68 11.15 28.76
CA ASN A 138 -17.01 10.10 29.54
C ASN A 138 -17.36 8.69 29.05
N SER A 139 -18.62 8.46 28.66
CA SER A 139 -19.05 7.17 28.08
C SER A 139 -18.48 6.97 26.67
N ALA A 140 -18.42 8.03 25.85
CA ALA A 140 -17.82 8.00 24.51
C ALA A 140 -16.33 7.65 24.59
N TYR A 141 -15.62 8.30 25.51
CA TYR A 141 -14.22 8.04 25.83
C TYR A 141 -13.99 6.56 26.16
N MET A 142 -14.77 6.03 27.11
CA MET A 142 -14.66 4.65 27.55
C MET A 142 -14.99 3.67 26.41
N LEU A 143 -16.10 3.90 25.70
CA LEU A 143 -16.54 3.05 24.59
C LEU A 143 -15.51 3.05 23.46
N HIS A 144 -14.98 4.21 23.09
CA HIS A 144 -14.00 4.32 22.02
C HIS A 144 -12.69 3.62 22.38
N ASN A 145 -12.07 3.99 23.51
CA ASN A 145 -10.72 3.53 23.84
C ASN A 145 -10.65 2.07 24.29
N TYR A 146 -11.65 1.57 25.01
CA TYR A 146 -11.61 0.22 25.60
C TYR A 146 -12.37 -0.83 24.78
N ILE A 147 -13.30 -0.42 23.90
CA ILE A 147 -14.12 -1.36 23.11
C ILE A 147 -13.86 -1.17 21.62
N PHE A 148 -14.20 0.00 21.07
CA PHE A 148 -14.21 0.19 19.63
C PHE A 148 -12.83 0.17 18.99
N PHE A 149 -11.86 0.87 19.58
CA PHE A 149 -10.50 0.94 19.05
C PHE A 149 -9.79 -0.43 19.08
N PRO A 150 -9.78 -1.20 20.20
CA PRO A 150 -9.21 -2.55 20.23
C PRO A 150 -9.92 -3.51 19.26
N PHE A 151 -11.26 -3.46 19.19
CA PHE A 151 -12.04 -4.26 18.26
C PHE A 151 -11.69 -3.95 16.79
N SER A 152 -11.61 -2.67 16.45
CA SER A 152 -11.23 -2.22 15.10
C SER A 152 -9.80 -2.62 14.75
N MET A 153 -8.86 -2.52 15.70
CA MET A 153 -7.49 -3.00 15.51
C MET A 153 -7.42 -4.52 15.31
N LEU A 154 -8.21 -5.29 16.07
CA LEU A 154 -8.28 -6.74 15.90
C LEU A 154 -8.84 -7.11 14.51
N ILE A 155 -9.93 -6.48 14.10
CA ILE A 155 -10.51 -6.63 12.76
C ILE A 155 -9.46 -6.28 11.71
N PHE A 156 -8.78 -5.16 11.87
CA PHE A 156 -7.74 -4.70 10.97
C PHE A 156 -6.64 -5.76 10.84
N ILE A 157 -6.13 -6.29 11.95
CA ILE A 157 -5.09 -7.34 11.95
C ILE A 157 -5.60 -8.59 11.21
N ILE A 158 -6.83 -9.05 11.49
CA ILE A 158 -7.42 -10.22 10.83
C ILE A 158 -7.53 -9.99 9.32
N MET A 159 -8.07 -8.84 8.92
CA MET A 159 -8.21 -8.43 7.52
C MET A 159 -6.86 -8.41 6.82
N PHE A 160 -5.87 -7.84 7.48
CA PHE A 160 -4.52 -7.73 6.96
C PHE A 160 -3.84 -9.10 6.80
N LEU A 161 -4.01 -10.00 7.78
CA LEU A 161 -3.54 -11.39 7.68
C LEU A 161 -4.25 -12.17 6.58
N LEU A 162 -5.55 -11.93 6.36
CA LEU A 162 -6.29 -12.53 5.25
C LEU A 162 -5.79 -12.06 3.89
N LEU A 163 -5.46 -10.76 3.74
CA LEU A 163 -4.81 -10.25 2.54
C LEU A 163 -3.44 -10.88 2.35
N ALA A 164 -2.60 -10.89 3.39
CA ALA A 164 -1.24 -11.42 3.31
C ALA A 164 -1.21 -12.92 2.97
N LYS A 165 -2.20 -13.69 3.44
CA LYS A 165 -2.31 -15.11 3.11
C LYS A 165 -2.57 -15.33 1.61
N ASN A 166 -3.47 -14.53 1.03
CA ASN A 166 -3.96 -14.70 -0.33
C ASN A 166 -3.17 -13.90 -1.37
N SER A 167 -2.18 -13.11 -0.96
CA SER A 167 -1.41 -12.25 -1.84
C SER A 167 -0.20 -12.93 -2.47
N GLN A 168 0.34 -12.30 -3.50
CA GLN A 168 1.64 -12.65 -4.09
C GLN A 168 2.81 -12.47 -3.11
N ARG A 169 3.97 -13.04 -3.47
CA ARG A 169 5.21 -13.00 -2.66
C ARG A 169 5.62 -11.57 -2.27
N GLU A 170 5.53 -10.62 -3.19
CA GLU A 170 5.92 -9.22 -2.94
C GLU A 170 5.12 -8.58 -1.80
N PHE A 171 3.80 -8.85 -1.72
CA PHE A 171 3.01 -8.34 -0.61
C PHE A 171 3.27 -9.09 0.68
N LYS A 172 3.58 -10.39 0.64
CA LYS A 172 4.04 -11.10 1.85
C LYS A 172 5.32 -10.45 2.39
N ALA A 173 6.15 -9.87 1.52
CA ALA A 173 7.32 -9.12 1.93
C ALA A 173 6.97 -7.77 2.59
N VAL A 174 6.03 -7.03 2.01
CA VAL A 174 5.62 -5.68 2.46
C VAL A 174 4.68 -5.71 3.67
N ALA A 175 3.84 -6.73 3.76
CA ALA A 175 2.76 -6.80 4.73
C ALA A 175 3.26 -6.64 6.19
N PRO A 176 4.31 -7.35 6.62
CA PRO A 176 4.79 -7.22 7.98
C PRO A 176 5.26 -5.80 8.33
N LEU A 177 5.82 -5.03 7.38
CA LEU A 177 6.21 -3.64 7.62
C LEU A 177 5.00 -2.74 7.87
N ILE A 178 3.95 -2.88 7.05
CA ILE A 178 2.71 -2.13 7.22
C ILE A 178 2.07 -2.48 8.56
N LEU A 179 1.94 -3.78 8.87
CA LEU A 179 1.37 -4.23 10.13
C LEU A 179 2.15 -3.69 11.34
N SER A 180 3.49 -3.75 11.27
CA SER A 180 4.37 -3.23 12.32
C SER A 180 4.21 -1.73 12.50
N GLY A 181 4.15 -0.97 11.41
CA GLY A 181 3.90 0.47 11.46
C GLY A 181 2.57 0.80 12.13
N LEU A 182 1.50 0.10 11.77
CA LEU A 182 0.18 0.32 12.37
C LEU A 182 0.12 -0.04 13.86
N MET A 183 0.76 -1.15 14.23
CA MET A 183 0.90 -1.56 15.62
C MET A 183 1.67 -0.53 16.46
N MET A 184 2.78 -0.01 15.93
CA MET A 184 3.53 1.06 16.60
C MET A 184 2.72 2.36 16.69
N GLY A 185 1.94 2.70 15.66
CA GLY A 185 1.06 3.86 15.66
C GLY A 185 -0.07 3.74 16.70
N ALA A 186 -0.65 2.55 16.85
CA ALA A 186 -1.63 2.25 17.87
C ALA A 186 -1.00 2.32 19.28
N LEU A 187 0.21 1.79 19.46
CA LEU A 187 0.91 1.88 20.74
C LEU A 187 1.22 3.34 21.11
N ALA A 188 1.66 4.15 20.14
CA ALA A 188 1.84 5.58 20.32
C ALA A 188 0.53 6.27 20.74
N ALA A 189 -0.61 5.83 20.20
CA ALA A 189 -1.92 6.34 20.59
C ALA A 189 -2.25 6.05 22.05
N VAL A 190 -2.04 4.79 22.47
CA VAL A 190 -2.30 4.38 23.85
C VAL A 190 -1.40 5.14 24.81
N TYR A 191 -0.09 5.20 24.53
CA TYR A 191 0.86 5.92 25.40
C TYR A 191 0.68 7.43 25.42
N SER A 192 0.02 8.00 24.41
CA SER A 192 -0.37 9.41 24.44
C SER A 192 -1.59 9.70 25.30
N GLY A 193 -2.34 8.67 25.70
CA GLY A 193 -3.60 8.81 26.42
C GLY A 193 -3.46 9.43 27.82
N PRO A 194 -4.53 10.06 28.34
CA PRO A 194 -4.54 10.69 29.66
C PRO A 194 -4.06 9.77 30.77
N GLU A 195 -4.50 8.51 30.80
CA GLU A 195 -4.16 7.56 31.85
C GLU A 195 -2.64 7.38 31.93
N PHE A 196 -1.98 7.14 30.80
CA PHE A 196 -0.52 6.94 30.75
C PHE A 196 0.26 8.20 31.16
N LYS A 197 -0.27 9.38 30.84
CA LYS A 197 0.33 10.67 31.23
C LYS A 197 0.19 10.93 32.73
N GLU A 198 -0.98 10.67 33.31
CA GLU A 198 -1.24 10.80 34.76
C GLU A 198 -0.28 9.98 35.61
N LEU A 199 0.12 8.82 35.09
CA LEU A 199 1.02 7.90 35.78
C LEU A 199 2.49 8.34 35.70
N GLY A 200 2.85 9.17 34.72
CA GLY A 200 4.20 9.68 34.56
C GLY A 200 5.28 8.62 34.29
N VAL A 201 4.90 7.38 33.94
CA VAL A 201 5.83 6.26 33.73
C VAL A 201 6.53 6.36 32.39
N ILE A 202 5.81 6.76 31.35
CA ILE A 202 6.33 6.83 29.99
C ILE A 202 6.77 8.27 29.72
N PRO A 203 8.04 8.51 29.34
CA PRO A 203 8.47 9.85 28.97
C PRO A 203 7.62 10.40 27.82
N LEU A 204 7.18 11.64 27.94
CA LEU A 204 6.31 12.32 26.97
C LEU A 204 6.84 12.32 25.52
N VAL A 205 8.16 12.19 25.33
CA VAL A 205 8.79 12.14 24.01
C VAL A 205 8.63 10.79 23.31
N ILE A 206 8.30 9.71 24.03
CA ILE A 206 8.21 8.35 23.46
C ILE A 206 7.02 8.21 22.48
N PRO A 207 5.79 8.64 22.81
CA PRO A 207 4.66 8.56 21.87
C PRO A 207 4.92 9.18 20.49
N PRO A 208 5.37 10.44 20.34
CA PRO A 208 5.63 11.01 19.01
C PRO A 208 6.79 10.33 18.28
N ILE A 209 7.81 9.84 18.98
CA ILE A 209 8.89 9.04 18.37
C ILE A 209 8.32 7.74 17.81
N LEU A 210 7.53 7.00 18.58
CA LEU A 210 6.87 5.77 18.13
C LEU A 210 5.94 6.03 16.94
N PHE A 211 5.19 7.13 16.96
CA PHE A 211 4.33 7.52 15.84
C PHE A 211 5.16 7.87 14.59
N THR A 212 6.30 8.55 14.76
CA THR A 212 7.21 8.84 13.64
C THR A 212 7.74 7.55 13.04
N PHE A 213 8.24 6.62 13.85
CA PHE A 213 8.68 5.30 13.40
C PHE A 213 7.55 4.51 12.72
N ALA A 214 6.33 4.58 13.25
CA ALA A 214 5.16 3.99 12.64
C ALA A 214 4.98 4.48 11.19
N ILE A 215 4.96 5.80 10.98
CA ILE A 215 4.83 6.37 9.63
C ILE A 215 6.02 6.00 8.72
N LEU A 216 7.24 5.96 9.26
CA LEU A 216 8.42 5.54 8.50
C LEU A 216 8.33 4.06 8.05
N LEU A 217 7.81 3.17 8.89
CA LEU A 217 7.53 1.80 8.50
C LEU A 217 6.41 1.71 7.45
N LEU A 218 5.40 2.59 7.54
CA LEU A 218 4.34 2.66 6.55
C LEU A 218 4.81 3.19 5.19
N ILE A 219 5.79 4.09 5.15
CA ILE A 219 6.33 4.63 3.88
C ILE A 219 7.41 3.71 3.28
N ALA A 220 8.08 2.90 4.09
CA ALA A 220 9.17 2.03 3.65
C ALA A 220 8.84 1.19 2.40
N PRO A 221 7.66 0.56 2.24
CA PRO A 221 7.31 -0.19 1.04
C PRO A 221 7.28 0.62 -0.25
N ILE A 222 7.01 1.93 -0.17
CA ILE A 222 6.99 2.82 -1.33
C ILE A 222 8.42 3.12 -1.81
N VAL A 223 9.36 3.24 -0.86
CA VAL A 223 10.72 3.73 -1.07
C VAL A 223 11.70 2.58 -1.34
N ILE A 224 11.56 1.47 -0.60
CA ILE A 224 12.47 0.33 -0.64
C ILE A 224 11.93 -0.70 -1.65
N ASP A 225 12.82 -1.24 -2.48
CA ASP A 225 12.48 -2.32 -3.40
C ASP A 225 12.10 -3.58 -2.60
N PRO A 226 10.88 -4.13 -2.73
CA PRO A 226 10.45 -5.27 -1.95
C PRO A 226 11.27 -6.55 -2.18
N GLU A 227 12.05 -6.66 -3.26
CA GLU A 227 12.98 -7.77 -3.43
C GLU A 227 14.08 -7.77 -2.35
N ASN A 228 14.58 -6.58 -1.99
CA ASN A 228 15.54 -6.39 -0.89
C ASN A 228 14.90 -6.60 0.48
N ILE A 229 13.57 -6.56 0.56
CA ILE A 229 12.79 -6.81 1.77
C ILE A 229 12.30 -8.26 1.79
N SER A 230 12.70 -9.13 0.87
CA SER A 230 12.18 -10.51 0.80
C SER A 230 12.50 -11.35 2.05
N GLU A 231 13.47 -10.94 2.87
CA GLU A 231 13.73 -11.46 4.23
C GLU A 231 12.85 -10.82 5.34
N SER A 232 11.79 -10.09 4.97
CA SER A 232 10.97 -9.25 5.86
C SER A 232 10.24 -9.96 6.99
N PHE A 233 10.26 -11.29 7.01
CA PHE A 233 9.77 -12.04 8.16
C PHE A 233 10.39 -11.51 9.46
N ILE A 234 11.67 -11.14 9.43
CA ILE A 234 12.39 -10.54 10.57
C ILE A 234 11.73 -9.24 11.03
N TYR A 235 11.38 -8.33 10.12
CA TYR A 235 10.71 -7.08 10.48
C TYR A 235 9.30 -7.31 11.04
N GLY A 236 8.58 -8.31 10.52
CA GLY A 236 7.30 -8.75 11.07
C GLY A 236 7.41 -9.26 12.50
N VAL A 237 8.43 -10.08 12.75
CA VAL A 237 8.72 -10.61 14.09
C VAL A 237 9.11 -9.48 15.03
N ILE A 238 9.96 -8.54 14.61
CA ILE A 238 10.36 -7.38 15.42
C ILE A 238 9.15 -6.50 15.74
N GLY A 239 8.32 -6.14 14.75
CA GLY A 239 7.14 -5.32 15.01
C GLY A 239 6.11 -6.02 15.89
N PHE A 240 5.92 -7.32 15.70
CA PHE A 240 5.08 -8.12 16.58
C PHE A 240 5.63 -8.15 18.02
N LEU A 241 6.95 -8.29 18.18
CA LEU A 241 7.62 -8.31 19.47
C LEU A 241 7.54 -6.94 20.18
N VAL A 242 7.73 -5.84 19.45
CA VAL A 242 7.55 -4.47 19.98
C VAL A 242 6.11 -4.24 20.42
N PHE A 243 5.14 -4.64 19.60
CA PHE A 243 3.73 -4.53 19.94
C PHE A 243 3.37 -5.40 21.15
N PHE A 244 3.89 -6.62 21.20
CA PHE A 244 3.69 -7.54 22.31
C PHE A 244 4.26 -6.97 23.61
N ILE A 245 5.49 -6.44 23.60
CA ILE A 245 6.06 -5.74 24.75
C ILE A 245 5.19 -4.55 25.14
N GLY A 246 4.69 -3.79 24.16
CA GLY A 246 3.77 -2.69 24.39
C GLY A 246 2.50 -3.13 25.13
N ILE A 247 1.85 -4.18 24.66
CA ILE A 247 0.70 -4.82 25.32
C ILE A 247 1.06 -5.30 26.72
N MET A 248 2.18 -5.99 26.88
CA MET A 248 2.62 -6.48 28.19
C MET A 248 2.85 -5.33 29.15
N THR A 249 3.35 -4.19 28.69
CA THR A 249 3.50 -2.97 29.49
C THR A 249 2.14 -2.41 29.90
N ILE A 250 1.16 -2.39 28.99
CA ILE A 250 -0.22 -1.99 29.27
C ILE A 250 -0.86 -2.94 30.30
N ILE A 251 -0.80 -4.25 30.07
CA ILE A 251 -1.36 -5.28 30.96
C ILE A 251 -0.70 -5.17 32.34
N PHE A 252 0.63 -5.18 32.40
CA PHE A 252 1.39 -5.04 33.64
C PHE A 252 0.99 -3.77 34.41
N PHE A 253 0.74 -2.67 33.69
CA PHE A 253 0.29 -1.43 34.28
C PHE A 253 -1.12 -1.53 34.90
N TYR A 254 -2.06 -2.17 34.21
CA TYR A 254 -3.42 -2.37 34.73
C TYR A 254 -3.52 -3.46 35.82
N THR A 255 -2.48 -4.26 36.05
CA THR A 255 -2.53 -5.49 36.87
C THR A 255 -1.60 -5.49 38.07
N THR A 256 -1.25 -4.32 38.65
CA THR A 256 -0.80 -4.23 40.05
C THR A 256 -1.92 -4.57 41.08
N ALA A 257 -2.70 -5.61 40.77
CA ALA A 257 -3.58 -6.38 41.65
C ALA A 257 -3.71 -7.82 41.08
N LEU A 258 -2.63 -8.59 41.16
CA LEU A 258 -2.59 -10.05 41.37
C LEU A 258 -3.46 -11.02 40.52
N GLU A 259 -3.79 -10.75 39.25
CA GLU A 259 -4.41 -11.77 38.35
C GLU A 259 -3.70 -11.91 36.98
N LEU A 260 -2.37 -11.91 36.98
CA LEU A 260 -1.55 -11.91 35.76
C LEU A 260 -1.44 -13.28 35.04
N PHE A 261 -1.72 -14.39 35.73
CA PHE A 261 -1.37 -15.72 35.21
C PHE A 261 -2.31 -16.20 34.08
N ILE A 262 -3.61 -15.94 34.22
CA ILE A 262 -4.64 -16.39 33.27
C ILE A 262 -4.51 -15.71 31.91
N PRO A 263 -4.38 -14.36 31.80
CA PRO A 263 -4.21 -13.71 30.50
C PRO A 263 -2.89 -14.08 29.84
N ILE A 264 -1.79 -14.23 30.59
CA ILE A 264 -0.49 -14.62 30.01
C ILE A 264 -0.54 -16.04 29.43
N VAL A 265 -1.11 -17.00 30.16
CA VAL A 265 -1.23 -18.39 29.67
C VAL A 265 -2.19 -18.46 28.48
N ALA A 266 -3.31 -17.74 28.51
CA ALA A 266 -4.22 -17.65 27.37
C ALA A 266 -3.52 -17.04 26.14
N ILE A 267 -2.73 -15.99 26.34
CA ILE A 267 -1.98 -15.32 25.27
C ILE A 267 -0.88 -16.24 24.72
N ILE A 268 -0.05 -16.87 25.55
CA ILE A 268 0.96 -17.83 25.10
C ILE A 268 0.32 -18.97 24.31
N THR A 269 -0.83 -19.47 24.77
CA THR A 269 -1.58 -20.53 24.09
C THR A 269 -2.10 -20.07 22.73
N VAL A 270 -2.65 -18.85 22.63
CA VAL A 270 -3.09 -18.25 21.36
C VAL A 270 -1.91 -18.04 20.42
N LEU A 271 -0.78 -17.54 20.92
CA LEU A 271 0.43 -17.31 20.11
C LEU A 271 1.03 -18.62 19.60
N ILE A 272 1.13 -19.65 20.44
CA ILE A 272 1.56 -20.99 20.03
C ILE A 272 0.58 -21.56 18.99
N TYR A 273 -0.73 -21.44 19.21
CA TYR A 273 -1.74 -21.89 18.25
C TYR A 273 -1.58 -21.20 16.88
N PHE A 274 -1.45 -19.87 16.86
CA PHE A 274 -1.24 -19.12 15.63
C PHE A 274 0.09 -19.47 14.96
N PHE A 275 1.17 -19.62 15.72
CA PHE A 275 2.49 -20.01 15.21
C PHE A 275 2.45 -21.39 14.55
N LEU A 276 1.82 -22.37 15.21
CA LEU A 276 1.61 -23.71 14.65
C LEU A 276 0.71 -23.68 13.40
N LYS A 277 -0.32 -22.85 13.39
CA LYS A 277 -1.20 -22.70 12.22
C LYS A 277 -0.47 -22.02 11.05
N ILE A 278 0.39 -21.05 11.32
CA ILE A 278 1.25 -20.40 10.32
C ILE A 278 2.19 -21.44 9.72
N ILE A 279 2.88 -22.25 10.53
CA ILE A 279 3.72 -23.35 10.03
C ILE A 279 2.92 -24.31 9.13
N LYS A 280 1.70 -24.68 9.53
CA LYS A 280 0.82 -25.56 8.75
C LYS A 280 0.40 -24.91 7.42
N VAL A 281 0.09 -23.61 7.42
CA VAL A 281 -0.25 -22.84 6.21
C VAL A 281 0.95 -22.68 5.29
N MET A 282 2.15 -22.46 5.82
CA MET A 282 3.37 -22.39 5.01
C MET A 282 3.67 -23.72 4.32
N ARG A 283 3.49 -24.85 5.02
CA ARG A 283 3.65 -26.19 4.42
C ARG A 283 2.60 -26.52 3.35
N THR A 284 1.35 -26.09 3.53
CA THR A 284 0.29 -26.31 2.53
C THR A 284 0.40 -25.35 1.34
N ALA A 285 0.86 -24.12 1.56
CA ALA A 285 1.14 -23.17 0.49
C ALA A 285 2.31 -23.59 -0.41
N GLU A 286 3.19 -24.49 0.05
CA GLU A 286 4.22 -25.12 -0.78
C GLU A 286 3.63 -26.20 -1.70
N ALA A 287 2.58 -26.91 -1.23
CA ALA A 287 1.88 -27.93 -2.01
C ALA A 287 0.95 -27.36 -3.10
N ASP A 288 0.35 -26.19 -2.86
CA ASP A 288 -0.52 -25.50 -3.83
C ASP A 288 0.25 -24.72 -4.92
N ARG A 289 1.60 -24.60 -4.82
CA ARG A 289 2.46 -23.95 -5.83
C ARG A 289 2.36 -24.57 -7.23
N ILE A 290 1.83 -25.79 -7.34
CA ILE A 290 1.81 -26.55 -8.58
C ILE A 290 0.57 -26.25 -9.44
N LYS A 291 -0.49 -25.60 -8.90
CA LYS A 291 -1.81 -25.73 -9.55
C LYS A 291 -2.55 -24.50 -10.06
N ASN A 292 -2.25 -23.25 -9.70
CA ASN A 292 -3.11 -22.15 -10.17
C ASN A 292 -2.37 -20.84 -10.53
N ASP A 293 -2.59 -20.44 -11.78
CA ASP A 293 -2.26 -19.15 -12.37
C ASP A 293 -3.36 -18.14 -11.97
N VAL A 294 -3.24 -17.58 -10.76
CA VAL A 294 -4.16 -16.52 -10.28
C VAL A 294 -3.57 -15.17 -10.65
N PRO A 295 -4.36 -14.26 -11.27
CA PRO A 295 -3.86 -12.97 -11.74
C PRO A 295 -3.22 -12.15 -10.62
N SER A 296 -2.09 -11.56 -10.97
CA SER A 296 -1.21 -10.72 -10.16
C SER A 296 -1.90 -9.40 -9.77
N VAL A 297 -2.39 -9.31 -8.54
CA VAL A 297 -3.11 -8.12 -8.04
C VAL A 297 -2.24 -7.23 -7.14
N LEU A 298 -1.02 -7.64 -6.75
CA LEU A 298 -0.32 -7.01 -5.61
C LEU A 298 1.12 -6.52 -5.81
N GLY A 299 1.61 -6.43 -7.06
CA GLY A 299 2.76 -5.59 -7.41
C GLY A 299 2.54 -4.08 -7.22
N MET A 300 1.39 -3.67 -6.68
CA MET A 300 1.00 -2.27 -6.45
C MET A 300 1.73 -1.55 -5.32
N PHE A 301 2.18 -2.27 -4.29
CA PHE A 301 2.95 -1.67 -3.21
C PHE A 301 4.45 -1.65 -3.52
N ALA A 302 4.89 -2.56 -4.39
CA ALA A 302 6.24 -2.64 -4.92
C ALA A 302 6.53 -1.52 -5.93
N ARG A 303 7.75 -0.96 -5.89
CA ARG A 303 8.28 -0.17 -7.01
C ARG A 303 8.26 -1.08 -8.26
N PRO A 304 7.66 -0.64 -9.38
CA PRO A 304 7.72 -1.44 -10.60
C PRO A 304 9.20 -1.63 -10.98
N LYS A 305 9.58 -2.88 -11.26
CA LYS A 305 10.94 -3.22 -11.71
C LYS A 305 11.33 -2.31 -12.87
N LYS A 306 12.57 -1.82 -12.87
CA LYS A 306 13.16 -1.27 -14.09
C LYS A 306 13.15 -2.40 -15.10
N LEU A 307 12.21 -2.35 -16.06
CA LEU A 307 12.22 -3.22 -17.22
C LEU A 307 13.62 -3.15 -17.83
N THR A 308 14.31 -4.30 -17.90
CA THR A 308 15.63 -4.38 -18.52
C THR A 308 15.49 -4.04 -20.00
N GLU A 309 16.54 -3.47 -20.61
CA GLU A 309 16.51 -3.09 -22.03
C GLU A 309 16.21 -4.27 -22.95
N GLU A 310 16.41 -5.51 -22.49
CA GLU A 310 16.05 -6.76 -23.16
C GLU A 310 14.53 -7.05 -23.14
N GLU A 311 13.84 -6.82 -22.03
CA GLU A 311 12.36 -6.94 -21.99
C GLU A 311 11.68 -5.78 -22.74
N VAL A 312 12.37 -4.64 -22.80
CA VAL A 312 11.94 -3.47 -23.57
C VAL A 312 12.25 -3.64 -25.06
N SER A 313 13.32 -4.30 -25.49
CA SER A 313 13.61 -4.54 -26.92
C SER A 313 12.66 -5.58 -27.52
N ILE A 314 12.21 -6.56 -26.72
CA ILE A 314 11.22 -7.56 -27.16
C ILE A 314 9.79 -6.95 -27.28
N SER A 315 9.49 -5.84 -26.59
CA SER A 315 8.18 -5.16 -26.68
C SER A 315 8.17 -3.77 -27.36
N LYS A 316 9.33 -3.12 -27.59
CA LYS A 316 9.48 -1.78 -28.21
C LYS A 316 10.15 -1.75 -29.58
N GLU A 317 10.35 -2.86 -30.27
CA GLU A 317 10.31 -2.75 -31.74
C GLU A 317 8.86 -2.53 -32.14
N LYS A 318 8.48 -1.24 -32.21
CA LYS A 318 7.16 -0.74 -32.55
C LYS A 318 6.57 -1.61 -33.67
N LYS A 319 5.50 -2.35 -33.37
CA LYS A 319 4.66 -3.05 -34.34
C LYS A 319 4.11 -2.01 -35.32
N THR A 320 4.89 -1.70 -36.33
CA THR A 320 4.64 -0.67 -37.32
C THR A 320 4.55 -1.38 -38.66
N CYS A 321 3.49 -1.15 -39.42
CA CYS A 321 3.36 -1.79 -40.72
C CYS A 321 4.53 -1.35 -41.62
N LEU A 322 5.24 -2.31 -42.23
CA LEU A 322 6.36 -1.97 -43.11
C LEU A 322 5.95 -1.04 -44.26
N VAL A 323 4.75 -1.25 -44.80
CA VAL A 323 4.22 -0.54 -45.98
C VAL A 323 3.71 0.85 -45.61
N CYS A 324 2.69 0.96 -44.75
CA CYS A 324 2.07 2.25 -44.45
C CYS A 324 2.73 3.02 -43.29
N LYS A 325 3.72 2.43 -42.61
CA LYS A 325 4.37 2.97 -41.41
C LYS A 325 3.41 3.37 -40.27
N GLY A 326 2.17 2.86 -40.30
CA GLY A 326 1.17 3.07 -39.26
C GLY A 326 1.34 2.13 -38.05
N ARG A 327 0.92 2.58 -36.86
CA ARG A 327 0.92 1.78 -35.62
C ARG A 327 -0.11 0.65 -35.71
N LEU A 328 0.30 -0.58 -35.44
CA LEU A 328 -0.57 -1.76 -35.44
C LEU A 328 -1.28 -1.88 -34.08
N VAL A 329 -2.61 -1.80 -34.08
CA VAL A 329 -3.45 -1.83 -32.86
C VAL A 329 -4.32 -3.10 -32.79
N ARG A 330 -4.51 -3.83 -33.90
CA ARG A 330 -5.35 -5.04 -34.02
C ARG A 330 -4.75 -6.00 -35.07
N ALA A 331 -5.47 -7.11 -35.37
CA ALA A 331 -5.08 -8.20 -36.29
C ALA A 331 -4.09 -7.77 -37.38
N MET A 332 -2.97 -8.48 -37.45
CA MET A 332 -1.82 -8.16 -38.30
C MET A 332 -1.30 -9.44 -38.93
N TYR A 333 -0.81 -9.34 -40.16
CA TYR A 333 -0.11 -10.41 -40.83
C TYR A 333 1.39 -10.33 -40.49
N ILE A 334 1.96 -11.45 -40.06
CA ILE A 334 3.39 -11.60 -39.75
C ILE A 334 3.98 -12.55 -40.79
N CYS A 335 4.99 -12.09 -41.54
CA CYS A 335 5.66 -12.97 -42.50
C CYS A 335 6.35 -14.13 -41.76
N PRO A 336 6.11 -15.40 -42.15
CA PRO A 336 6.63 -16.56 -41.43
C PRO A 336 8.15 -16.69 -41.52
N GLU A 337 8.80 -16.18 -42.57
CA GLU A 337 10.24 -16.32 -42.74
C GLU A 337 11.06 -15.21 -42.07
N CYS A 338 10.65 -13.95 -42.22
CA CYS A 338 11.45 -12.80 -41.74
C CYS A 338 10.81 -12.03 -40.57
N SER A 339 9.66 -12.49 -40.05
CA SER A 339 8.95 -11.87 -38.92
C SER A 339 8.57 -10.38 -39.14
N THR A 340 8.48 -9.93 -40.39
CA THR A 340 8.08 -8.56 -40.73
C THR A 340 6.57 -8.37 -40.55
N PHE A 341 6.16 -7.21 -40.02
CA PHE A 341 4.76 -6.89 -39.71
C PHE A 341 4.04 -6.08 -40.81
N TYR A 342 2.83 -6.51 -41.16
CA TYR A 342 1.91 -5.82 -42.06
C TYR A 342 0.54 -5.61 -41.41
N CYS A 343 -0.10 -4.46 -41.65
CA CYS A 343 -1.52 -4.32 -41.31
C CYS A 343 -2.36 -5.08 -42.33
N ASN A 344 -3.56 -5.54 -41.95
CA ASN A 344 -4.43 -6.33 -42.83
C ASN A 344 -4.65 -5.67 -44.20
N LYS A 345 -4.91 -4.36 -44.23
CA LYS A 345 -5.10 -3.64 -45.49
C LYS A 345 -3.87 -3.71 -46.40
N CYS A 346 -2.67 -3.64 -45.83
CA CYS A 346 -1.43 -3.70 -46.59
C CYS A 346 -1.08 -5.14 -47.01
N SER A 347 -1.32 -6.15 -46.17
CA SER A 347 -1.15 -7.55 -46.58
C SER A 347 -2.12 -7.93 -47.70
N ASP A 348 -3.39 -7.54 -47.59
CA ASP A 348 -4.40 -7.84 -48.61
C ASP A 348 -4.07 -7.16 -49.95
N ALA A 349 -3.58 -5.93 -49.90
CA ALA A 349 -3.11 -5.22 -51.10
C ALA A 349 -1.92 -5.94 -51.74
N LEU A 350 -0.94 -6.36 -50.93
CA LEU A 350 0.25 -7.08 -51.43
C LEU A 350 -0.10 -8.44 -52.04
N VAL A 351 -1.03 -9.19 -51.43
CA VAL A 351 -1.55 -10.46 -51.97
C VAL A 351 -2.12 -10.29 -53.37
N ASN A 352 -2.83 -9.19 -53.63
CA ASN A 352 -3.48 -8.96 -54.92
C ASN A 352 -2.55 -8.35 -55.98
N LEU A 353 -1.48 -7.66 -55.58
CA LEU A 353 -0.52 -7.06 -56.50
C LEU A 353 0.56 -8.05 -56.95
N GLU A 354 1.33 -8.55 -55.98
CA GLU A 354 2.59 -9.27 -56.22
C GLU A 354 2.65 -10.62 -55.48
N ASN A 355 1.83 -10.76 -54.44
CA ASN A 355 1.79 -11.88 -53.52
C ASN A 355 3.16 -12.22 -52.88
N ALA A 356 4.00 -11.22 -52.60
CA ALA A 356 5.31 -11.42 -52.00
C ALA A 356 5.54 -10.52 -50.78
N CYS A 357 6.25 -11.04 -49.78
CA CYS A 357 6.83 -10.23 -48.71
C CYS A 357 7.91 -9.31 -49.28
N TRP A 358 7.80 -8.00 -49.06
CA TRP A 358 8.77 -7.03 -49.57
C TRP A 358 10.18 -7.12 -48.98
N VAL A 359 10.38 -7.90 -47.91
CA VAL A 359 11.70 -8.07 -47.27
C VAL A 359 12.42 -9.31 -47.78
N CYS A 360 11.73 -10.45 -47.82
CA CYS A 360 12.34 -11.75 -48.13
C CYS A 360 11.79 -12.42 -49.39
N GLY A 361 10.73 -11.88 -50.00
CA GLY A 361 10.13 -12.43 -51.22
C GLY A 361 9.20 -13.62 -51.04
N THR A 362 9.05 -14.16 -49.83
CA THR A 362 8.16 -15.29 -49.51
C THR A 362 6.71 -14.97 -49.87
N ALA A 363 5.96 -15.96 -50.38
CA ALA A 363 4.55 -15.79 -50.72
C ALA A 363 3.73 -15.38 -49.48
N ILE A 364 2.84 -14.40 -49.63
CA ILE A 364 1.94 -14.02 -48.53
C ILE A 364 0.77 -15.01 -48.43
N ASP A 365 0.24 -15.40 -49.59
CA ASP A 365 -0.80 -16.42 -49.78
C ASP A 365 -0.23 -17.54 -50.67
N GLU A 366 0.07 -18.70 -50.08
CA GLU A 366 0.66 -19.84 -50.78
C GLU A 366 -0.21 -20.39 -51.92
N SER A 367 -1.51 -20.07 -51.94
CA SER A 367 -2.43 -20.50 -52.99
C SER A 367 -2.32 -19.68 -54.28
N LYS A 368 -1.60 -18.55 -54.27
CA LYS A 368 -1.48 -17.63 -55.40
C LYS A 368 -0.05 -17.59 -55.94
N PRO A 369 0.16 -17.40 -57.26
CA PRO A 369 1.49 -17.28 -57.84
C PRO A 369 2.18 -15.99 -57.39
N VAL A 370 3.49 -16.06 -57.15
CA VAL A 370 4.33 -14.91 -56.78
C VAL A 370 4.84 -14.21 -58.04
N LYS A 371 4.66 -12.90 -58.16
CA LYS A 371 5.31 -12.09 -59.20
C LYS A 371 6.65 -11.62 -58.68
N SER A 372 7.75 -12.12 -59.24
CA SER A 372 9.11 -11.74 -58.84
C SER A 372 9.39 -10.27 -59.17
N PHE A 373 10.03 -9.57 -58.22
CA PHE A 373 10.68 -8.29 -58.48
C PHE A 373 11.83 -8.56 -59.47
N GLU A 374 11.65 -8.28 -60.76
CA GLU A 374 12.79 -8.05 -61.64
C GLU A 374 13.28 -6.63 -61.38
N PRO A 375 14.45 -6.43 -60.75
CA PRO A 375 14.93 -5.09 -60.51
C PRO A 375 15.33 -4.44 -61.84
N GLU A 376 14.71 -3.30 -62.15
CA GLU A 376 15.12 -2.32 -63.19
C GLU A 376 16.60 -1.86 -63.05
N ILE A 377 17.35 -2.36 -62.07
CA ILE A 377 18.78 -2.14 -61.84
C ILE A 377 19.63 -2.61 -63.05
N LYS A 378 19.16 -3.58 -63.85
CA LYS A 378 19.90 -4.00 -65.06
C LYS A 378 20.00 -2.90 -66.13
N GLU A 379 19.08 -1.95 -66.20
CA GLU A 379 19.18 -0.84 -67.16
C GLU A 379 20.08 0.31 -66.68
N LYS A 380 20.10 0.60 -65.36
CA LYS A 380 20.98 1.65 -64.81
C LYS A 380 22.46 1.25 -64.82
N LYS A 381 22.79 -0.04 -64.61
CA LYS A 381 24.18 -0.55 -64.78
C LYS A 381 24.69 -0.40 -66.22
N LYS A 382 23.85 -0.67 -67.23
CA LYS A 382 24.22 -0.46 -68.64
C LYS A 382 24.46 1.02 -69.01
N LYS A 383 23.77 1.98 -68.38
CA LYS A 383 24.02 3.42 -68.59
C LYS A 383 25.27 3.93 -67.87
N ALA A 384 25.59 3.40 -66.68
CA ALA A 384 26.81 3.76 -65.95
C ALA A 384 28.10 3.25 -66.64
N ASP A 385 28.06 2.03 -67.22
CA ASP A 385 29.19 1.48 -67.98
C ASP A 385 29.42 2.19 -69.33
N LYS A 386 28.37 2.76 -69.93
CA LYS A 386 28.50 3.62 -71.13
C LYS A 386 29.13 4.98 -70.80
N LEU A 387 28.83 5.58 -69.64
CA LEU A 387 29.42 6.87 -69.22
C LEU A 387 30.92 6.74 -68.86
N LYS A 388 31.36 5.60 -68.31
CA LYS A 388 32.77 5.37 -68.00
C LYS A 388 33.65 5.19 -69.25
N LYS A 389 33.09 4.71 -70.37
CA LYS A 389 33.83 4.59 -71.65
C LYS A 389 34.02 5.91 -72.39
N GLN A 390 33.31 6.98 -72.04
CA GLN A 390 33.42 8.29 -72.70
C GLN A 390 34.39 9.27 -72.01
N LYS A 391 34.84 9.02 -70.77
CA LYS A 391 35.74 9.92 -70.02
C LYS A 391 37.21 9.46 -69.94
N GLY A 392 37.61 8.46 -70.71
CA GLY A 392 38.97 7.90 -70.69
C GLY A 392 39.62 7.77 -72.07
N LYS A 393 39.18 8.59 -73.03
CA LYS A 393 39.90 8.81 -74.29
C LYS A 393 40.59 10.17 -74.23
#